data_AF-A0A7S0GMJ0-F1
#
_entry.id   AF-A0A7S0GMJ0-F1
#
_cell.length_a   1.000
_cell.length_b   1.000
_cell.length_c   1.000
_cell.angle_alpha   90.00
_cell.angle_beta   90.00
_cell.angle_gamma   90.00
#
_symmetry.space_group_name_H-M   'P 1'
#
loop_
_entity.id
_entity.type
_entity.pdbx_description
1 polymer ?
#
loop_
_entity_poly.entity_id
_entity_poly.type
_entity_poly.pdbx_seq_one_letter_code
_entity_poly.pdbx_strand_id
1 'polypeptide(L)'
;FSDGIHGVGPTAALRAIRRHGSLDKYLSTLPPPEFLKYPFDFKRILKARDLLHKPEVRDYDENEIDWSGEIDEDGLIRFLVKEKGFSASRVREGIKVLKKTRQDPPDMKIEDFFPSVPLKK
;
A
#
# COMPACT_ATOMS: atom_id res chain seq x y z
N PHE A 1 7.73 -9.22 -5.77
CA PHE A 1 8.46 -8.78 -6.99
C PHE A 1 9.79 -9.49 -7.22
N SER A 2 10.40 -10.10 -6.20
CA SER A 2 11.51 -11.06 -6.30
C SER A 2 11.45 -11.95 -5.06
N ASP A 3 11.94 -13.19 -5.17
CA ASP A 3 12.20 -14.01 -3.98
C ASP A 3 13.43 -13.45 -3.24
N GLY A 4 13.55 -13.72 -1.94
CA GLY A 4 14.73 -13.37 -1.16
C GLY A 4 15.90 -14.32 -1.46
N ILE A 5 17.12 -13.90 -1.10
CA ILE A 5 18.30 -14.78 -1.25
C ILE A 5 18.20 -15.89 -0.22
N HIS A 6 18.25 -17.14 -0.67
CA HIS A 6 18.14 -18.30 0.22
C HIS A 6 19.25 -18.27 1.29
N GLY A 7 18.87 -18.51 2.55
CA GLY A 7 19.80 -18.47 3.69
C GLY A 7 20.07 -17.06 4.23
N VAL A 8 19.54 -16.00 3.61
CA VAL A 8 19.67 -14.63 4.11
C VAL A 8 18.33 -14.18 4.72
N GLY A 9 18.23 -14.30 6.04
CA GLY A 9 17.09 -13.80 6.81
C GLY A 9 17.17 -12.28 7.09
N PRO A 10 16.15 -11.69 7.74
CA PRO A 10 16.06 -10.24 7.96
C PRO A 10 17.27 -9.63 8.68
N THR A 11 17.75 -10.27 9.75
CA THR A 11 18.90 -9.79 10.53
C THR A 11 20.20 -9.85 9.74
N ALA A 12 20.38 -10.92 8.95
CA ALA A 12 21.55 -11.08 8.08
C ALA A 12 21.51 -10.09 6.91
N ALA A 13 20.34 -9.89 6.30
CA ALA A 13 20.11 -8.89 5.24
C ALA A 13 20.43 -7.47 5.73
N LEU A 14 19.92 -7.09 6.90
CA LEU A 14 20.19 -5.77 7.48
C LEU A 14 21.69 -5.57 7.73
N ARG A 15 22.37 -6.58 8.26
CA ARG A 15 23.82 -6.55 8.48
C ARG A 15 24.59 -6.44 7.16
N ALA A 16 24.17 -7.15 6.12
CA ALA A 16 24.77 -7.09 4.79
C ALA A 16 24.63 -5.68 4.19
N ILE A 17 23.42 -5.10 4.20
CA ILE A 17 23.20 -3.76 3.66
C ILE A 17 23.98 -2.70 4.44
N ARG A 18 24.03 -2.78 5.78
CA ARG A 18 24.84 -1.86 6.59
C ARG A 18 26.33 -1.95 6.29
N ARG A 19 26.84 -3.14 5.97
CA ARG A 19 28.27 -3.37 5.67
C ARG A 19 28.63 -2.94 4.25
N HIS A 20 27.81 -3.30 3.27
CA HIS A 20 28.13 -3.12 1.85
C HIS A 20 27.53 -1.84 1.26
N GLY A 21 26.57 -1.20 1.93
CA GLY A 21 25.95 0.08 1.57
C GLY A 21 24.94 0.02 0.42
N SER A 22 25.04 -0.97 -0.48
CA SER A 22 24.06 -1.19 -1.55
C SER A 22 23.85 -2.67 -1.84
N LEU A 23 22.72 -2.96 -2.48
CA LEU A 23 22.40 -4.32 -2.92
C LEU A 23 23.42 -4.81 -3.97
N ASP A 24 23.81 -3.97 -4.93
CA ASP A 24 24.76 -4.33 -6.00
C ASP A 24 26.12 -4.73 -5.43
N LYS A 25 26.61 -3.97 -4.45
CA LYS A 25 27.87 -4.28 -3.76
C LYS A 25 27.77 -5.59 -3.01
N TYR A 26 26.66 -5.83 -2.31
CA TYR A 26 26.46 -7.11 -1.63
C TYR A 26 26.40 -8.29 -2.62
N LEU A 27 25.67 -8.17 -3.73
CA LEU A 27 25.59 -9.22 -4.76
C LEU A 27 26.96 -9.53 -5.39
N SER A 28 27.82 -8.54 -5.57
CA SER A 28 29.18 -8.74 -6.09
C SER A 28 30.10 -9.54 -5.15
N THR A 29 29.77 -9.62 -3.85
CA THR A 29 30.51 -10.44 -2.87
C THR A 29 30.04 -11.89 -2.81
N LEU A 30 28.88 -12.19 -3.41
CA LEU A 30 28.34 -13.55 -3.46
C LEU A 30 29.00 -14.33 -4.61
N PRO A 31 29.15 -15.66 -4.46
CA PRO A 31 29.61 -16.49 -5.57
C PRO A 31 28.59 -16.45 -6.72
N PRO A 32 29.01 -16.79 -7.96
CA PRO A 32 28.11 -16.76 -9.10
C PRO A 32 26.86 -17.63 -8.86
N PRO A 33 25.69 -17.26 -9.41
CA PRO A 33 24.42 -17.93 -9.13
C PRO A 33 24.43 -19.45 -9.30
N GLU A 34 25.24 -19.94 -10.24
CA GLU A 34 25.40 -21.36 -10.59
C GLU A 34 26.10 -22.16 -9.49
N PHE A 35 26.92 -21.51 -8.66
CA PHE A 35 27.64 -22.13 -7.55
C PHE A 35 26.91 -21.99 -6.21
N LEU A 36 25.77 -21.30 -6.18
CA LEU A 36 24.92 -21.25 -4.99
C LEU A 36 24.16 -22.56 -4.85
N LYS A 37 24.09 -23.08 -3.62
CA LYS A 37 23.30 -24.28 -3.27
C LYS A 37 21.84 -24.19 -3.76
N TYR A 38 21.32 -22.97 -3.86
CA TYR A 38 20.04 -22.65 -4.45
C TYR A 38 20.25 -21.56 -5.50
N PRO A 39 20.21 -21.90 -6.80
CA PRO A 39 20.36 -20.93 -7.88
C PRO A 39 19.37 -19.78 -7.73
N PHE A 40 19.85 -18.55 -7.89
CA PHE A 40 19.05 -17.35 -7.66
C PHE A 40 19.27 -16.32 -8.77
N ASP A 41 18.19 -15.79 -9.33
CA ASP A 41 18.25 -14.80 -10.39
C ASP A 41 18.49 -13.39 -9.83
N PHE A 42 19.75 -12.95 -9.84
CA PHE A 42 20.13 -11.59 -9.46
C PHE A 42 19.48 -10.51 -10.34
N LYS A 43 19.07 -10.80 -11.58
CA LYS A 43 18.41 -9.78 -12.41
C LYS A 43 17.01 -9.45 -11.91
N ARG A 44 16.31 -10.43 -11.31
CA ARG A 44 14.95 -10.25 -10.78
C ARG A 44 14.94 -9.32 -9.56
N ILE A 45 15.92 -9.44 -8.67
CA ILE A 45 16.01 -8.57 -7.49
C ILE A 45 16.41 -7.13 -7.86
N LEU A 46 17.25 -6.96 -8.89
CA LEU A 46 17.61 -5.63 -9.42
C LEU A 46 16.40 -4.95 -10.08
N LYS A 47 15.63 -5.67 -10.89
CA LYS A 47 14.37 -5.15 -11.46
C LYS A 47 13.37 -4.77 -10.38
N ALA A 48 13.26 -5.57 -9.31
CA ALA A 48 12.39 -5.25 -8.19
C ALA A 48 12.84 -3.96 -7.47
N ARG A 49 14.15 -3.75 -7.29
CA ARG A 49 14.70 -2.50 -6.76
C ARG A 49 14.29 -1.32 -7.64
N ASP A 50 14.45 -1.44 -8.95
CA ASP A 50 14.15 -0.34 -9.88
C ASP A 50 12.65 0.00 -9.88
N LEU A 51 11.77 -1.01 -9.80
CA LEU A 51 10.33 -0.81 -9.65
C LEU A 51 9.95 -0.13 -8.32
N LEU A 52 10.67 -0.42 -7.23
CA LEU A 52 10.45 0.25 -5.94
C LEU A 52 10.96 1.69 -5.93
N HIS A 53 12.05 1.98 -6.66
CA HIS A 53 12.60 3.33 -6.76
C HIS A 53 11.87 4.22 -7.76
N LYS A 54 11.40 3.63 -8.86
CA LYS A 54 10.68 4.31 -9.95
C LYS A 54 9.42 3.52 -10.27
N PRO A 55 8.43 3.50 -9.36
CA PRO A 55 7.16 2.90 -9.66
C PRO A 55 6.45 3.72 -10.75
N GLU A 56 5.71 3.04 -11.61
CA GLU A 56 4.78 3.71 -12.52
C GLU A 56 3.61 4.22 -11.68
N VAL A 57 3.60 5.53 -11.44
CA VAL A 57 2.56 6.22 -10.69
C VAL A 57 1.98 7.32 -11.56
N ARG A 58 0.68 7.59 -11.39
CA ARG A 58 0.05 8.75 -12.01
C ARG A 58 0.61 10.02 -11.38
N ASP A 59 0.79 11.05 -12.18
CA ASP A 59 1.21 12.37 -11.70
C ASP A 59 0.23 12.92 -10.69
N TYR A 60 0.76 13.53 -9.62
CA TYR A 60 -0.05 14.03 -8.51
C TYR A 60 -1.06 15.09 -8.98
N ASP A 61 -0.60 16.03 -9.81
CA ASP A 61 -1.39 17.17 -10.26
C ASP A 61 -2.52 16.80 -11.22
N GLU A 62 -2.47 15.62 -11.83
CA GLU A 62 -3.56 15.09 -12.67
C GLU A 62 -4.68 14.44 -11.85
N ASN A 63 -4.51 14.29 -10.53
CA ASN A 63 -5.52 13.68 -9.67
C ASN A 63 -6.47 14.75 -9.10
N GLU A 64 -7.57 14.98 -9.79
CA GLU A 64 -8.71 15.68 -9.21
C GLU A 64 -9.53 14.70 -8.35
N ILE A 65 -9.34 14.77 -7.03
CA ILE A 65 -10.15 14.01 -6.06
C ILE A 65 -11.22 14.95 -5.51
N ASP A 66 -12.46 14.79 -5.98
CA ASP A 66 -13.60 15.54 -5.50
C ASP A 66 -14.66 14.64 -4.85
N TRP A 67 -14.96 14.90 -3.58
CA TRP A 67 -16.02 14.24 -2.81
C TRP A 67 -17.31 15.08 -2.75
N SER A 68 -17.39 16.17 -3.54
CA SER A 68 -18.51 17.13 -3.58
C SER A 68 -19.66 16.77 -4.54
N GLY A 69 -19.49 15.77 -5.41
CA GLY A 69 -20.58 15.29 -6.30
C GLY A 69 -21.72 14.61 -5.54
N GLU A 70 -22.98 14.76 -5.96
CA GLU A 70 -24.13 14.16 -5.28
C GLU A 70 -24.11 12.62 -5.28
N ILE A 71 -24.69 12.00 -4.24
CA ILE A 71 -24.80 10.53 -4.15
C ILE A 71 -25.99 10.06 -4.99
N ASP A 72 -25.73 9.32 -6.07
CA ASP A 72 -26.74 8.68 -6.91
C ASP A 72 -27.35 7.45 -6.21
N GLU A 73 -28.44 7.67 -5.48
CA GLU A 73 -29.14 6.60 -4.75
C GLU A 73 -29.74 5.56 -5.70
N ASP A 74 -30.34 6.00 -6.81
CA ASP A 74 -31.02 5.12 -7.75
C ASP A 74 -30.03 4.24 -8.50
N GLY A 75 -28.86 4.78 -8.86
CA GLY A 75 -27.73 4.03 -9.41
C GLY A 75 -27.20 2.98 -8.43
N LEU A 76 -27.01 3.36 -7.16
CA LEU A 76 -26.55 2.44 -6.13
C LEU A 76 -27.55 1.31 -5.87
N ILE A 77 -28.84 1.61 -5.81
CA ILE A 77 -29.90 0.59 -5.65
C ILE A 77 -29.95 -0.33 -6.86
N ARG A 78 -29.89 0.21 -8.09
CA ARG A 78 -29.89 -0.59 -9.31
C ARG A 78 -28.70 -1.57 -9.32
N PHE A 79 -27.48 -1.07 -9.10
CA PHE A 79 -26.28 -1.90 -9.14
C PHE A 79 -26.25 -2.91 -7.98
N LEU A 80 -26.37 -2.45 -6.73
CA LEU A 80 -26.20 -3.33 -5.57
C LEU A 80 -27.37 -4.28 -5.37
N VAL A 81 -28.61 -3.81 -5.53
CA VAL A 81 -29.80 -4.65 -5.28
C VAL A 81 -30.16 -5.47 -6.52
N LYS A 82 -30.32 -4.84 -7.69
CA LYS A 82 -30.82 -5.56 -8.88
C LYS A 82 -29.74 -6.43 -9.53
N GLU A 83 -28.51 -5.95 -9.65
CA GLU A 83 -27.44 -6.71 -10.34
C GLU A 83 -26.64 -7.60 -9.41
N LYS A 84 -26.38 -7.15 -8.17
CA LYS A 84 -25.54 -7.89 -7.20
C LYS A 84 -26.33 -8.62 -6.11
N GLY A 85 -27.65 -8.45 -6.04
CA GLY A 85 -28.52 -9.20 -5.12
C GLY A 85 -28.41 -8.83 -3.64
N PHE A 86 -27.93 -7.63 -3.31
CA PHE A 86 -27.87 -7.16 -1.93
C PHE A 86 -29.27 -6.84 -1.38
N SER A 87 -29.43 -6.91 -0.05
CA SER A 87 -30.68 -6.52 0.61
C SER A 87 -30.97 -5.04 0.43
N ALA A 88 -32.14 -4.73 -0.14
CA ALA A 88 -32.57 -3.36 -0.39
C ALA A 88 -32.69 -2.50 0.87
N SER A 89 -33.08 -3.10 2.01
CA SER A 89 -33.17 -2.37 3.28
C SER A 89 -31.79 -1.93 3.76
N ARG A 90 -30.80 -2.84 3.72
CA ARG A 90 -29.42 -2.55 4.13
C ARG A 90 -28.76 -1.49 3.25
N VAL A 91 -28.97 -1.56 1.93
CA VAL A 91 -28.40 -0.58 0.99
C VAL A 91 -28.97 0.82 1.26
N ARG A 92 -30.29 0.94 1.47
CA ARG A 92 -30.92 2.24 1.79
C ARG A 92 -30.45 2.81 3.13
N GLU A 93 -30.32 1.97 4.16
CA GLU A 93 -29.77 2.39 5.45
C GLU A 93 -28.33 2.89 5.32
N GLY A 94 -27.49 2.19 4.55
CA GLY A 94 -26.12 2.60 4.27
C GLY A 94 -26.03 3.94 3.53
N ILE A 95 -26.87 4.15 2.52
CA ILE A 95 -26.98 5.42 1.79
C ILE A 95 -27.37 6.57 2.74
N LYS A 96 -28.32 6.34 3.64
CA LYS A 96 -28.74 7.34 4.63
C LYS A 96 -27.60 7.74 5.57
N VAL A 97 -26.83 6.76 6.06
CA VAL A 97 -25.65 7.02 6.90
C VAL A 97 -24.60 7.81 6.11
N LEU A 98 -24.33 7.41 4.87
CA LEU A 98 -23.37 8.09 3.99
C LEU A 98 -23.73 9.56 3.76
N LYS A 99 -25.00 9.85 3.47
CA LYS A 99 -25.49 11.23 3.32
C LYS A 99 -25.33 12.04 4.60
N LYS A 100 -25.62 11.45 5.76
CA LYS A 100 -25.48 12.12 7.06
C LYS A 100 -24.02 12.45 7.39
N THR A 101 -23.11 11.48 7.28
CA THR A 101 -21.68 11.67 7.56
C THR A 101 -21.05 12.73 6.67
N ARG A 102 -21.59 12.92 5.47
CA ARG A 102 -21.14 13.94 4.54
C ARG A 102 -21.62 15.35 4.88
N GLN A 103 -22.85 15.49 5.37
CA GLN A 103 -23.39 16.80 5.77
C GLN A 103 -22.79 17.26 7.11
N ASP A 104 -22.63 16.34 8.04
CA ASP A 104 -22.07 16.57 9.36
C ASP A 104 -20.76 15.77 9.51
N PRO A 105 -19.64 16.25 8.92
CA PRO A 105 -18.36 15.61 9.16
C PRO A 105 -18.06 15.67 10.68
N PRO A 106 -17.56 14.58 11.28
CA PRO A 106 -17.22 14.59 12.69
C PRO A 106 -16.18 15.69 12.95
N ASP A 107 -16.44 16.50 13.97
CA ASP A 107 -15.53 17.57 14.40
C ASP A 107 -14.20 16.93 14.84
N MET A 108 -13.17 17.06 13.99
CA MET A 108 -11.85 16.50 14.28
C MET A 108 -11.21 17.32 15.39
N LYS A 109 -10.85 16.64 16.48
CA LYS A 109 -10.25 17.33 17.62
C LYS A 109 -8.77 17.59 17.35
N ILE A 110 -8.24 18.64 17.97
CA ILE A 110 -6.81 18.98 17.86
C ILE A 110 -5.94 17.80 18.33
N GLU A 111 -6.40 17.03 19.33
CA GLU A 111 -5.74 15.82 19.82
C GLU A 111 -5.64 14.70 18.76
N ASP A 112 -6.55 14.67 17.78
CA ASP A 112 -6.50 13.72 16.66
C ASP A 112 -5.37 14.08 15.67
N PHE A 113 -5.04 15.37 15.57
CA PHE A 113 -3.92 15.87 14.76
C PHE A 113 -2.57 15.77 15.49
N PHE A 114 -2.57 15.98 16.80
CA PHE A 114 -1.38 16.01 17.64
C PHE A 114 -1.44 14.93 18.72
N PRO A 115 -1.19 13.65 18.36
CA PRO A 115 -1.09 12.60 19.36
C PRO A 115 0.02 12.95 20.35
N SER A 116 -0.33 13.10 21.62
CA SER A 116 0.63 13.47 22.68
C SER A 116 1.75 12.44 22.73
N VAL A 117 3.00 12.88 22.52
CA VAL A 117 4.16 12.01 22.67
C VAL A 117 4.21 11.51 24.12
N PRO A 118 4.15 10.20 24.38
CA PRO A 118 4.27 9.71 25.74
C PRO A 118 5.65 10.12 26.28
N LEU A 119 5.66 10.79 27.43
CA LEU A 119 6.89 11.11 28.15
C LEU A 119 7.61 9.78 28.45
N LYS A 120 8.83 9.62 27.89
CA LYS A 120 9.70 8.49 28.25
C LYS A 120 9.97 8.58 29.76
N LYS A 121 9.49 7.59 30.52
CA LYS A 121 9.97 7.30 31.87
C LYS A 121 11.31 6.60 31.81
#